data_AF-A0A423VX89-F1
#
_entry.id   AF-A0A423VX89-F1
#
_cell.length_a   1.000
_cell.length_b   1.000
_cell.length_c   1.000
_cell.angle_alpha   90.00
_cell.angle_beta   90.00
_cell.angle_gamma   90.00
#
_symmetry.space_group_name_H-M   'P 1'
#
loop_
_entity.id
_entity.type
_entity.pdbx_description
1 polymer ?
#
loop_
_entity_poly.entity_id
_entity_poly.type
_entity_poly.pdbx_seq_one_letter_code
_entity_poly.pdbx_strand_id
1 'polypeptide(L)'
;MFPFELLEQLTNAAPRPGLHPIPGTTPLTLEAAICPPLVYYVALLFLPPSPPSAVETTALKLLRNGLALLAGFLFLRLPLAHHVPQSIGLTYQLGLVGLYGSARVLDAFFISPYLFGHVPRRVRYKHVSRVSTPIVEGLRDVRKDGKPKNKPVPRATGDDSVDFLAAKASPDTTEGGNSATQFSATDLMDNVPGALDEFYLLLQRTVSGPDQRAVTEYARTEDGWPHSFLDRASWALELELSMRGVGFTWSTADVRHTRKTWLPTVQNRLHSIFLRVIPTLALCFVTVRAIYLRYDLQDVGQAAWGHSRERENLFDTRLPFPVQLLLTAALGTFLMAAFSFAHSAFAILCSPLAPHALAYFPPLYTARTWDITSVRQFWSYGWHRLFARLFLVYGVWPGEWLERKLTGKRGDEPADVGKVMGGFLSSALCHSFAVRGVLGGEWRRATGEASFFAVNGVAVVIEEGAKRVVMRARKRTGDGSLERWYDGGELVVEHGPLHEVVAGGAEWLDVDDDWKQGESDSPEEHEEAAEGSNEDLP
;
A
#
# COMPACT_ATOMS: atom_id res chain seq x y z
N MET A 1 -25.36 -23.80 0.31
CA MET A 1 -26.08 -22.51 0.40
C MET A 1 -26.73 -22.31 -0.96
N PHE A 2 -28.04 -22.45 -1.04
CA PHE A 2 -28.76 -22.38 -2.31
C PHE A 2 -28.86 -20.91 -2.78
N PRO A 3 -28.93 -20.63 -4.09
CA PRO A 3 -29.02 -19.26 -4.62
C PRO A 3 -30.21 -18.47 -4.06
N PHE A 4 -31.30 -19.16 -3.70
CA PHE A 4 -32.47 -18.56 -3.04
C PHE A 4 -32.19 -18.08 -1.61
N GLU A 5 -31.44 -18.84 -0.81
CA GLU A 5 -31.03 -18.40 0.55
C GLU A 5 -30.11 -17.18 0.48
N LEU A 6 -29.25 -17.11 -0.55
CA LEU A 6 -28.39 -15.96 -0.76
C LEU A 6 -29.20 -14.71 -1.14
N LEU A 7 -30.21 -14.87 -2.01
CA LEU A 7 -31.10 -13.77 -2.39
C LEU A 7 -31.97 -13.30 -1.21
N GLU A 8 -32.48 -14.23 -0.41
CA GLU A 8 -33.20 -13.92 0.82
C GLU A 8 -32.32 -13.17 1.82
N GLN A 9 -31.08 -13.62 2.02
CA GLN A 9 -30.12 -12.88 2.84
C GLN A 9 -29.84 -11.49 2.27
N LEU A 10 -29.61 -11.36 0.96
CA LEU A 10 -29.35 -10.06 0.33
C LEU A 10 -30.53 -9.08 0.43
N THR A 11 -31.76 -9.59 0.51
CA THR A 11 -32.98 -8.79 0.62
C THR A 11 -33.46 -8.60 2.06
N ASN A 12 -32.94 -9.39 3.00
CA ASN A 12 -33.31 -9.29 4.41
C ASN A 12 -32.69 -8.04 5.05
N ALA A 13 -33.57 -7.09 5.38
CA ALA A 13 -33.24 -5.85 6.05
C ALA A 13 -32.91 -6.01 7.55
N ALA A 14 -33.22 -7.15 8.15
CA ALA A 14 -32.94 -7.40 9.57
C ALA A 14 -31.43 -7.56 9.79
N PRO A 15 -30.83 -6.79 10.71
CA PRO A 15 -29.42 -6.96 11.07
C PRO A 15 -29.14 -8.39 11.55
N ARG A 16 -28.06 -8.98 11.05
CA ARG A 16 -27.61 -10.29 11.52
C ARG A 16 -27.22 -10.25 13.01
N PRO A 17 -27.25 -11.39 13.72
CA PRO A 17 -26.73 -11.47 15.09
C PRO A 17 -25.31 -10.92 15.20
N GLY A 18 -25.06 -10.09 16.22
CA GLY A 18 -23.80 -9.42 16.49
C GLY A 18 -23.55 -8.12 15.72
N LEU A 19 -24.38 -7.77 14.73
CA LEU A 19 -24.36 -6.45 14.12
C LEU A 19 -25.29 -5.51 14.88
N HIS A 20 -24.75 -4.40 15.38
CA HIS A 20 -25.52 -3.35 16.03
C HIS A 20 -25.28 -2.05 15.27
N PRO A 21 -26.12 -1.72 14.29
CA PRO A 21 -25.92 -0.51 13.51
C PRO A 21 -26.17 0.73 14.38
N ILE A 22 -25.67 1.89 13.93
CA ILE A 22 -25.95 3.17 14.60
C ILE A 22 -27.48 3.39 14.65
N PRO A 23 -28.06 3.74 15.82
CA PRO A 23 -29.49 4.00 15.93
C PRO A 23 -29.98 5.02 14.90
N GLY A 24 -31.08 4.68 14.21
CA GLY A 24 -31.67 5.52 13.16
C GLY A 24 -31.08 5.34 11.76
N THR A 25 -30.05 4.51 11.59
CA THR A 25 -29.56 4.15 10.25
C THR A 25 -30.49 3.19 9.53
N THR A 26 -30.48 3.23 8.20
CA THR A 26 -31.25 2.35 7.34
C THR A 26 -30.36 1.39 6.55
N PRO A 27 -30.89 0.28 6.01
CA PRO A 27 -30.12 -0.56 5.09
C PRO A 27 -29.58 0.24 3.91
N LEU A 28 -28.35 -0.08 3.49
CA LEU A 28 -27.69 0.56 2.35
C LEU A 28 -28.50 0.33 1.07
N THR A 29 -28.94 1.42 0.44
CA THR A 29 -29.63 1.39 -0.85
C THR A 29 -28.62 1.49 -2.00
N LEU A 30 -29.01 1.03 -3.19
CA LEU A 30 -28.19 1.15 -4.39
C LEU A 30 -27.89 2.62 -4.73
N GLU A 31 -28.89 3.49 -4.56
CA GLU A 31 -28.73 4.94 -4.76
C GLU A 31 -27.67 5.53 -3.82
N ALA A 32 -27.75 5.21 -2.52
CA ALA A 32 -26.78 5.69 -1.53
C ALA A 32 -25.36 5.14 -1.80
N ALA A 33 -25.25 3.94 -2.35
CA ALA A 33 -23.96 3.35 -2.73
C ALA A 33 -23.32 4.02 -3.97
N ILE A 34 -24.13 4.43 -4.95
CA ILE A 34 -23.65 4.96 -6.25
C ILE A 34 -23.51 6.49 -6.25
N CYS A 35 -24.37 7.21 -5.52
CA CYS A 35 -24.42 8.67 -5.60
C CYS A 35 -23.11 9.36 -5.18
N PRO A 36 -22.46 9.02 -4.04
CA PRO A 36 -21.17 9.64 -3.67
C PRO A 36 -20.06 9.49 -4.72
N PRO A 37 -19.74 8.28 -5.24
CA PRO A 37 -18.72 8.14 -6.29
C PRO A 37 -19.14 8.83 -7.59
N LEU A 38 -20.41 8.76 -8.00
CA LEU A 38 -20.87 9.43 -9.21
C LEU A 38 -20.70 10.95 -9.14
N VAL A 39 -21.08 11.60 -8.03
CA VAL A 39 -20.89 13.04 -7.85
C VAL A 39 -19.40 13.40 -7.82
N TYR A 40 -18.57 12.55 -7.19
CA TYR A 40 -17.12 12.74 -7.16
C TYR A 40 -16.51 12.64 -8.57
N TYR A 41 -16.90 11.64 -9.36
CA TYR A 41 -16.52 11.48 -10.75
C TYR A 41 -16.86 12.72 -11.57
N VAL A 42 -18.10 13.22 -11.46
CA VAL A 42 -18.52 14.43 -12.17
C VAL A 42 -17.70 15.65 -11.72
N ALA A 43 -17.41 15.78 -10.42
CA ALA A 43 -16.52 16.84 -9.92
C ALA A 43 -15.11 16.73 -10.54
N LEU A 44 -14.59 15.51 -10.70
CA LEU A 44 -13.25 15.25 -11.26
C LEU A 44 -13.16 15.64 -12.75
N LEU A 45 -14.26 15.56 -13.51
CA LEU A 45 -14.30 16.09 -14.87
C LEU A 45 -13.97 17.59 -14.91
N PHE A 46 -14.32 18.34 -13.85
CA PHE A 46 -14.01 19.76 -13.73
C PHE A 46 -12.71 20.04 -12.97
N LEU A 47 -11.99 19.02 -12.49
CA LEU A 47 -10.68 19.21 -11.85
C LEU A 47 -9.68 19.73 -12.91
N PRO A 48 -8.90 20.77 -12.58
CA PRO A 48 -8.09 21.49 -13.55
C PRO A 48 -6.94 20.64 -14.09
N PRO A 49 -6.25 21.16 -15.11
CA PRO A 49 -6.57 22.36 -15.86
C PRO A 49 -7.44 22.04 -17.06
N SER A 50 -8.34 22.96 -17.31
CA SER A 50 -9.14 23.01 -18.52
C SER A 50 -8.25 23.45 -19.69
N PRO A 51 -8.26 22.77 -20.85
CA PRO A 51 -7.82 23.43 -22.08
C PRO A 51 -8.92 24.42 -22.54
N PRO A 52 -8.60 25.54 -23.23
CA PRO A 52 -7.69 26.62 -22.82
C PRO A 52 -8.25 27.46 -21.65
N SER A 53 -7.46 28.39 -21.11
CA SER A 53 -7.78 29.34 -20.02
C SER A 53 -9.10 30.13 -20.20
N ALA A 54 -9.65 30.18 -21.42
CA ALA A 54 -10.97 30.72 -21.72
C ALA A 54 -12.14 30.01 -21.00
N VAL A 55 -11.93 28.77 -20.51
CA VAL A 55 -12.94 27.96 -19.81
C VAL A 55 -12.74 27.97 -18.28
N GLU A 56 -11.78 28.73 -17.75
CA GLU A 56 -11.53 28.79 -16.30
C GLU A 56 -12.36 29.86 -15.58
N THR A 57 -13.67 29.88 -15.84
CA THR A 57 -14.59 30.86 -15.24
C THR A 57 -14.79 30.62 -13.74
N THR A 58 -15.02 31.70 -12.98
CA THR A 58 -15.38 31.61 -11.55
C THR A 58 -16.59 30.69 -11.32
N ALA A 59 -17.57 30.71 -12.23
CA ALA A 59 -18.73 29.84 -12.17
C ALA A 59 -18.36 28.36 -12.21
N LEU A 60 -17.44 27.94 -13.09
CA LEU A 60 -16.98 26.56 -13.16
C LEU A 60 -16.15 26.14 -11.94
N LYS A 61 -15.34 27.06 -11.37
CA LYS A 61 -14.64 26.81 -10.11
C LYS A 61 -15.61 26.59 -8.95
N LEU A 62 -16.66 27.42 -8.86
CA LEU A 62 -17.71 27.29 -7.85
C LEU A 62 -18.50 25.98 -8.03
N LEU A 63 -18.88 25.64 -9.27
CA LEU A 63 -19.57 24.39 -9.57
C LEU A 63 -18.72 23.18 -9.17
N ARG A 64 -17.46 23.14 -9.58
CA ARG A 64 -16.50 22.10 -9.23
C ARG A 64 -16.37 21.93 -7.71
N ASN A 65 -16.12 23.02 -7.00
CA ASN A 65 -15.95 22.98 -5.55
C ASN A 65 -17.26 22.59 -4.85
N GLY A 66 -18.42 23.04 -5.34
CA GLY A 66 -19.73 22.66 -4.83
C GLY A 66 -20.02 21.17 -5.00
N LEU A 67 -19.75 20.61 -6.18
CA LEU A 67 -19.86 19.17 -6.44
C LEU A 67 -18.89 18.37 -5.57
N ALA A 68 -17.64 18.82 -5.41
CA ALA A 68 -16.67 18.18 -4.53
C ALA A 68 -17.12 18.20 -3.07
N LEU A 69 -17.60 19.34 -2.55
CA LEU A 69 -18.13 19.41 -1.18
C LEU A 69 -19.35 18.50 -1.00
N LEU A 70 -20.24 18.45 -1.99
CA LEU A 70 -21.39 17.54 -1.98
C LEU A 70 -20.94 16.08 -1.95
N ALA A 71 -20.01 15.66 -2.82
CA ALA A 71 -19.45 14.31 -2.81
C ALA A 71 -18.78 13.98 -1.46
N GLY A 72 -17.95 14.90 -0.94
CA GLY A 72 -17.30 14.73 0.36
C GLY A 72 -18.29 14.58 1.51
N PHE A 73 -19.38 15.35 1.49
CA PHE A 73 -20.48 15.23 2.46
C PHE A 73 -21.23 13.91 2.31
N LEU A 74 -21.57 13.50 1.08
CA LEU A 74 -22.27 12.24 0.81
C LEU A 74 -21.45 11.03 1.26
N PHE A 75 -20.13 11.02 0.99
CA PHE A 75 -19.24 9.98 1.51
C PHE A 75 -19.20 9.96 3.04
N LEU A 76 -19.10 11.12 3.70
CA LEU A 76 -19.07 11.19 5.17
C LEU A 76 -20.41 10.76 5.81
N ARG A 77 -21.53 11.13 5.18
CA ARG A 77 -22.89 10.79 5.61
C ARG A 77 -23.18 9.31 5.45
N LEU A 78 -22.63 8.66 4.42
CA LEU A 78 -22.92 7.28 4.05
C LEU A 78 -22.87 6.30 5.25
N PRO A 79 -21.78 6.19 6.03
CA PRO A 79 -21.73 5.28 7.19
C PRO A 79 -22.47 5.78 8.43
N LEU A 80 -22.93 7.03 8.43
CA LEU A 80 -23.74 7.61 9.52
C LEU A 80 -25.24 7.46 9.28
N ALA A 81 -25.64 7.26 8.02
CA ALA A 81 -27.03 7.09 7.62
C ALA A 81 -27.37 5.64 7.24
N HIS A 82 -26.38 4.84 6.84
CA HIS A 82 -26.61 3.49 6.30
C HIS A 82 -25.78 2.39 6.97
N HIS A 83 -26.27 1.15 6.89
CA HIS A 83 -25.56 -0.06 7.29
C HIS A 83 -25.83 -1.23 6.32
N VAL A 84 -25.04 -2.31 6.40
CA VAL A 84 -25.22 -3.53 5.58
C VAL A 84 -25.75 -4.67 6.47
N PRO A 85 -27.06 -4.98 6.46
CA PRO A 85 -27.71 -5.82 7.47
C PRO A 85 -27.06 -7.20 7.67
N GLN A 86 -26.66 -7.87 6.58
CA GLN A 86 -26.11 -9.22 6.66
C GLN A 86 -24.59 -9.30 6.84
N SER A 87 -23.90 -8.17 7.01
CA SER A 87 -22.44 -8.17 7.08
C SER A 87 -21.87 -7.09 7.99
N ILE A 88 -21.33 -7.55 9.13
CA ILE A 88 -20.52 -6.73 10.04
C ILE A 88 -19.30 -6.20 9.28
N GLY A 89 -18.62 -7.05 8.52
CA GLY A 89 -17.46 -6.66 7.72
C GLY A 89 -17.78 -5.58 6.70
N LEU A 90 -18.87 -5.69 5.94
CA LEU A 90 -19.23 -4.66 4.95
C LEU A 90 -19.73 -3.37 5.61
N THR A 91 -20.44 -3.45 6.74
CA THR A 91 -20.83 -2.25 7.50
C THR A 91 -19.60 -1.52 8.05
N TYR A 92 -18.60 -2.26 8.52
CA TYR A 92 -17.31 -1.70 8.91
C TYR A 92 -16.59 -1.06 7.70
N GLN A 93 -16.52 -1.75 6.57
CA GLN A 93 -15.91 -1.22 5.35
C GLN A 93 -16.64 0.03 4.84
N LEU A 94 -17.96 0.12 5.02
CA LEU A 94 -18.74 1.32 4.71
C LEU A 94 -18.23 2.54 5.50
N GLY A 95 -17.87 2.34 6.78
CA GLY A 95 -17.21 3.33 7.62
C GLY A 95 -15.88 3.82 7.05
N LEU A 96 -15.03 2.87 6.64
CA LEU A 96 -13.73 3.20 6.03
C LEU A 96 -13.90 3.90 4.67
N VAL A 97 -14.77 3.39 3.81
CA VAL A 97 -15.06 3.97 2.49
C VAL A 97 -15.62 5.38 2.62
N GLY A 98 -16.53 5.62 3.57
CA GLY A 98 -17.11 6.94 3.78
C GLY A 98 -16.09 7.97 4.26
N LEU A 99 -15.30 7.62 5.29
CA LEU A 99 -14.28 8.54 5.82
C LEU A 99 -13.15 8.77 4.81
N TYR A 100 -12.62 7.69 4.22
CA TYR A 100 -11.56 7.77 3.23
C TYR A 100 -12.02 8.50 1.97
N GLY A 101 -13.21 8.18 1.45
CA GLY A 101 -13.79 8.85 0.28
C GLY A 101 -13.95 10.34 0.50
N SER A 102 -14.48 10.75 1.65
CA SER A 102 -14.61 12.16 2.02
C SER A 102 -13.25 12.87 2.07
N ALA A 103 -12.30 12.29 2.81
CA ALA A 103 -10.95 12.83 2.95
C ALA A 103 -10.19 12.88 1.62
N ARG A 104 -10.42 11.92 0.74
CA ARG A 104 -9.85 11.89 -0.62
C ARG A 104 -10.38 13.02 -1.48
N VAL A 105 -11.68 13.29 -1.43
CA VAL A 105 -12.29 14.42 -2.15
C VAL A 105 -11.70 15.74 -1.65
N LEU A 106 -11.60 15.91 -0.33
CA LEU A 106 -11.00 17.09 0.27
C LEU A 106 -9.53 17.28 -0.15
N ASP A 107 -8.77 16.19 -0.18
CA ASP A 107 -7.37 16.23 -0.60
C ASP A 107 -7.23 16.59 -2.09
N ALA A 108 -7.96 15.91 -2.98
CA ALA A 108 -7.83 16.12 -4.42
C ALA A 108 -8.28 17.52 -4.88
N PHE A 109 -9.30 18.11 -4.25
CA PHE A 109 -9.88 19.38 -4.68
C PHE A 109 -9.43 20.60 -3.88
N PHE A 110 -9.02 20.41 -2.63
CA PHE A 110 -8.72 21.54 -1.75
C PHE A 110 -7.28 21.51 -1.25
N ILE A 111 -6.86 20.42 -0.61
CA ILE A 111 -5.53 20.38 0.01
C ILE A 111 -4.44 20.36 -1.07
N SER A 112 -4.48 19.40 -1.99
CA SER A 112 -3.46 19.29 -3.05
C SER A 112 -3.39 20.56 -3.92
N PRO A 113 -4.50 21.12 -4.44
CA PRO A 113 -4.41 22.29 -5.32
C PRO A 113 -4.10 23.60 -4.59
N TYR A 114 -4.74 23.89 -3.45
CA TYR A 114 -4.59 25.21 -2.82
C TYR A 114 -3.45 25.27 -1.81
N LEU A 115 -3.16 24.18 -1.10
CA LEU A 115 -2.07 24.16 -0.12
C LEU A 115 -0.72 23.84 -0.77
N PHE A 116 -0.71 22.96 -1.78
CA PHE A 116 0.53 22.48 -2.40
C PHE A 116 0.71 22.89 -3.86
N GLY A 117 -0.22 23.65 -4.44
CA GLY A 117 -0.16 24.01 -5.87
C GLY A 117 -0.13 22.80 -6.80
N HIS A 118 -0.59 21.63 -6.32
CA HIS A 118 -0.40 20.36 -7.01
C HIS A 118 -1.72 19.78 -7.50
N VAL A 119 -1.79 19.56 -8.81
CA VAL A 119 -2.87 18.82 -9.45
C VAL A 119 -2.33 17.44 -9.88
N PRO A 120 -3.05 16.34 -9.56
CA PRO A 120 -2.65 15.00 -9.99
C PRO A 120 -2.45 14.92 -11.51
N ARG A 121 -1.29 14.50 -11.98
CA ARG A 121 -1.01 14.25 -13.41
C ARG A 121 -0.82 12.76 -13.65
N ARG A 122 -1.26 12.25 -14.80
CA ARG A 122 -1.11 10.83 -15.14
C ARG A 122 0.38 10.49 -15.28
N VAL A 123 0.76 9.31 -14.80
CA VAL A 123 2.11 8.75 -14.87
C VAL A 123 2.02 7.43 -15.61
N ARG A 124 2.75 7.32 -16.73
CA ARG A 124 2.90 6.06 -17.44
C ARG A 124 4.09 5.30 -16.89
N TYR A 125 3.86 4.02 -16.63
CA TYR A 125 4.91 3.11 -16.20
C TYR A 125 5.35 2.23 -17.37
N LYS A 126 6.66 2.11 -17.55
CA LYS A 126 7.28 1.13 -18.42
C LYS A 126 8.08 0.17 -17.56
N HIS A 127 7.70 -1.10 -17.55
CA HIS A 127 8.42 -2.14 -16.83
C HIS A 127 9.36 -2.87 -17.78
N VAL A 128 10.64 -2.85 -17.46
CA VAL A 128 11.65 -3.59 -18.21
C VAL A 128 12.07 -4.79 -17.36
N SER A 129 12.04 -5.98 -17.96
CA SER A 129 12.50 -7.19 -17.29
C SER A 129 13.95 -6.99 -16.85
N ARG A 130 14.22 -7.20 -15.57
CA ARG A 130 15.59 -7.24 -15.06
C ARG A 130 16.15 -8.63 -15.33
N VAL A 131 17.36 -8.72 -15.88
CA VAL A 131 18.11 -9.99 -15.87
C VAL A 131 18.27 -10.36 -14.41
N SER A 132 17.70 -11.49 -13.99
CA SER A 132 17.70 -11.91 -12.59
C SER A 132 19.12 -11.84 -12.05
N THR A 133 19.39 -10.84 -11.23
CA THR A 133 20.66 -10.77 -10.53
C THR A 133 20.53 -11.81 -9.44
N PRO A 134 21.38 -12.84 -9.41
CA PRO A 134 21.23 -13.93 -8.46
C PRO A 134 21.12 -13.33 -7.06
N ILE A 135 20.19 -13.87 -6.26
CA ILE A 135 19.84 -13.47 -4.88
C ILE A 135 21.08 -13.24 -3.98
N VAL A 136 22.22 -13.77 -4.41
CA VAL A 136 23.56 -13.64 -3.85
C VAL A 136 24.10 -12.20 -3.81
N GLU A 137 23.55 -11.23 -4.53
CA GLU A 137 24.09 -9.85 -4.53
C GLU A 137 23.89 -9.11 -3.20
N GLY A 138 22.83 -9.42 -2.43
CA GLY A 138 22.69 -8.94 -1.04
C GLY A 138 23.51 -9.72 0.00
N LEU A 139 24.11 -10.85 -0.41
CA LEU A 139 24.88 -11.77 0.46
C LEU A 139 26.38 -11.76 0.17
N ARG A 140 26.80 -11.25 -1.00
CA ARG A 140 28.21 -11.17 -1.40
C ARG A 140 28.97 -9.99 -0.79
N ASP A 141 28.27 -8.92 -0.43
CA ASP A 141 28.88 -7.77 0.24
C ASP A 141 29.28 -8.08 1.68
N VAL A 142 28.72 -9.14 2.30
CA VAL A 142 29.12 -9.61 3.64
C VAL A 142 30.33 -10.54 3.59
N ARG A 143 30.67 -11.14 2.43
CA ARG A 143 31.70 -12.21 2.35
C ARG A 143 33.02 -11.77 1.73
N LYS A 144 33.16 -10.55 1.21
CA LYS A 144 34.38 -10.11 0.51
C LYS A 144 35.44 -9.43 1.37
N ASP A 145 35.19 -9.16 2.65
CA ASP A 145 36.17 -8.50 3.53
C ASP A 145 36.93 -9.48 4.42
N GLY A 146 37.55 -10.49 3.80
CA GLY A 146 38.24 -11.54 4.56
C GLY A 146 39.31 -12.30 3.80
N LYS A 147 40.19 -11.63 3.03
CA LYS A 147 41.51 -12.22 2.69
C LYS A 147 42.64 -11.18 2.72
N PRO A 148 43.76 -11.47 3.39
CA PRO A 148 44.92 -10.59 3.43
C PRO A 148 45.65 -10.57 2.08
N LYS A 149 46.13 -9.38 1.72
CA LYS A 149 46.95 -9.11 0.54
C LYS A 149 48.27 -9.88 0.62
N ASN A 150 48.54 -10.73 -0.37
CA ASN A 150 49.90 -11.04 -0.80
C ASN A 150 49.95 -10.95 -2.33
N LYS A 151 50.73 -9.98 -2.82
CA LYS A 151 51.17 -9.90 -4.24
C LYS A 151 52.18 -11.02 -4.51
N PRO A 152 52.26 -11.51 -5.77
CA PRO A 152 53.37 -11.02 -6.60
C PRO A 152 53.02 -10.77 -8.08
N VAL A 153 54.02 -10.18 -8.73
CA VAL A 153 54.19 -9.49 -10.02
C VAL A 153 54.00 -10.40 -11.27
N PRO A 154 53.69 -9.83 -12.48
CA PRO A 154 53.21 -10.58 -13.64
C PRO A 154 54.32 -11.06 -14.58
N ARG A 155 54.02 -12.08 -15.40
CA ARG A 155 54.80 -12.41 -16.59
C ARG A 155 53.88 -12.82 -17.75
N ALA A 156 54.14 -12.21 -18.90
CA ALA A 156 53.45 -12.34 -20.17
C ALA A 156 53.89 -13.58 -20.98
N THR A 157 53.09 -13.88 -22.02
CA THR A 157 53.22 -14.74 -23.23
C THR A 157 51.99 -15.66 -23.29
N GLY A 158 51.21 -15.81 -24.35
CA GLY A 158 51.36 -15.49 -25.78
C GLY A 158 50.61 -16.59 -26.55
N ASP A 159 49.97 -16.19 -27.66
CA ASP A 159 49.53 -16.98 -28.82
C ASP A 159 48.35 -17.97 -28.76
N ASP A 160 47.34 -17.59 -29.57
CA ASP A 160 46.81 -18.29 -30.75
C ASP A 160 46.39 -19.77 -30.65
N SER A 161 45.12 -20.03 -30.99
CA SER A 161 44.74 -20.43 -32.35
C SER A 161 43.32 -21.00 -32.43
N VAL A 162 42.76 -20.81 -33.62
CA VAL A 162 41.41 -21.10 -34.09
C VAL A 162 41.39 -22.53 -34.65
N ASP A 163 40.26 -23.26 -34.54
CA ASP A 163 39.59 -23.93 -35.69
C ASP A 163 38.60 -25.04 -35.29
N PHE A 164 37.32 -24.75 -35.58
CA PHE A 164 36.43 -25.41 -36.56
C PHE A 164 36.33 -26.95 -36.75
N LEU A 165 35.06 -27.35 -36.99
CA LEU A 165 34.48 -28.57 -37.61
C LEU A 165 34.15 -29.75 -36.66
N ALA A 166 32.87 -30.08 -36.41
CA ALA A 166 31.78 -30.58 -37.28
C ALA A 166 31.79 -32.10 -37.50
N ALA A 167 30.77 -32.74 -36.92
CA ALA A 167 30.00 -33.93 -37.30
C ALA A 167 30.63 -35.03 -38.18
N LYS A 168 30.53 -36.29 -37.71
CA LYS A 168 30.15 -37.41 -38.59
C LYS A 168 29.50 -38.56 -37.84
N ALA A 169 28.40 -39.05 -38.41
CA ALA A 169 27.60 -40.19 -37.99
C ALA A 169 28.23 -41.54 -38.38
N SER A 170 27.82 -42.59 -37.64
CA SER A 170 27.60 -44.05 -37.89
C SER A 170 28.07 -44.73 -39.20
N PRO A 171 28.05 -46.09 -39.35
CA PRO A 171 27.51 -47.18 -38.50
C PRO A 171 28.47 -48.39 -38.34
N ASP A 172 28.12 -49.39 -37.51
CA ASP A 172 27.93 -50.77 -38.00
C ASP A 172 27.46 -51.77 -36.93
N THR A 173 26.72 -52.75 -37.44
CA THR A 173 26.20 -54.04 -36.94
C THR A 173 27.20 -54.88 -36.10
N THR A 174 26.83 -55.86 -35.26
CA THR A 174 25.90 -56.99 -35.46
C THR A 174 25.64 -57.74 -34.13
N GLU A 175 24.43 -58.32 -34.01
CA GLU A 175 24.08 -59.62 -33.40
C GLU A 175 24.33 -59.97 -31.91
N GLY A 176 23.22 -60.33 -31.25
CA GLY A 176 23.07 -61.67 -30.66
C GLY A 176 23.13 -61.76 -29.14
N GLY A 177 21.98 -61.93 -28.49
CA GLY A 177 21.97 -62.40 -27.10
C GLY A 177 20.64 -62.20 -26.37
N ASN A 178 19.74 -63.16 -26.50
CA ASN A 178 18.61 -63.32 -25.59
C ASN A 178 19.13 -63.46 -24.15
N SER A 179 18.75 -62.54 -23.26
CA SER A 179 18.77 -62.77 -21.83
C SER A 179 17.62 -62.00 -21.19
N ALA A 180 16.70 -62.78 -20.62
CA ALA A 180 15.60 -62.33 -19.80
C ALA A 180 16.16 -61.45 -18.67
N THR A 181 15.83 -60.16 -18.71
CA THR A 181 16.16 -59.22 -17.65
C THR A 181 15.22 -59.52 -16.48
N GLN A 182 15.73 -60.29 -15.52
CA GLN A 182 15.22 -60.27 -14.15
C GLN A 182 15.37 -58.83 -13.65
N PHE A 183 14.26 -58.09 -13.57
CA PHE A 183 14.21 -56.83 -12.84
C PHE A 183 14.56 -57.14 -11.38
N SER A 184 15.78 -56.81 -10.98
CA SER A 184 16.21 -56.87 -9.59
C SER A 184 15.48 -55.77 -8.82
N ALA A 185 14.86 -56.12 -7.70
CA ALA A 185 14.18 -55.17 -6.81
C ALA A 185 15.12 -54.07 -6.26
N THR A 186 16.44 -54.23 -6.43
CA THR A 186 17.45 -53.21 -6.08
C THR A 186 17.50 -52.04 -7.07
N ASP A 187 17.26 -52.26 -8.38
CA ASP A 187 17.23 -51.17 -9.37
C ASP A 187 15.99 -50.26 -9.22
N LEU A 188 14.94 -50.74 -8.54
CA LEU A 188 13.77 -49.93 -8.22
C LEU A 188 14.08 -48.94 -7.09
N MET A 189 14.93 -49.33 -6.13
CA MET A 189 15.28 -48.52 -4.95
C MET A 189 16.33 -47.44 -5.25
N ASP A 190 17.25 -47.68 -6.18
CA ASP A 190 18.26 -46.68 -6.58
C ASP A 190 17.71 -45.57 -7.49
N ASN A 191 16.55 -45.79 -8.12
CA ASN A 191 15.84 -44.77 -8.92
C ASN A 191 14.78 -43.98 -8.12
N VAL A 192 14.43 -44.41 -6.89
CA VAL A 192 13.48 -43.70 -6.02
C VAL A 192 13.97 -42.33 -5.55
N PRO A 193 15.27 -42.10 -5.21
CA PRO A 193 15.74 -40.79 -4.77
C PRO A 193 15.56 -39.72 -5.85
N GLY A 194 15.89 -40.04 -7.10
CA GLY A 194 15.74 -39.12 -8.23
C GLY A 194 14.27 -38.79 -8.54
N ALA A 195 13.38 -39.78 -8.46
CA ALA A 195 11.94 -39.58 -8.67
C ALA A 195 11.29 -38.78 -7.53
N LEU A 196 11.74 -38.96 -6.28
CA LEU A 196 11.28 -38.17 -5.13
C LEU A 196 11.80 -36.74 -5.18
N ASP A 197 13.03 -36.52 -5.63
CA ASP A 197 13.58 -35.17 -5.84
C ASP A 197 12.87 -34.46 -7.00
N GLU A 198 12.59 -35.15 -8.09
CA GLU A 198 11.81 -34.60 -9.21
C GLU A 198 10.37 -34.32 -8.77
N PHE A 199 9.73 -35.22 -8.03
CA PHE A 199 8.40 -34.98 -7.45
C PHE A 199 8.42 -33.82 -6.44
N TYR A 200 9.44 -33.72 -5.59
CA TYR A 200 9.61 -32.61 -4.66
C TYR A 200 9.81 -31.29 -5.40
N LEU A 201 10.63 -31.26 -6.46
CA LEU A 201 10.84 -30.09 -7.29
C LEU A 201 9.59 -29.71 -8.09
N LEU A 202 8.83 -30.69 -8.60
CA LEU A 202 7.55 -30.46 -9.28
C LEU A 202 6.49 -29.97 -8.31
N LEU A 203 6.41 -30.55 -7.11
CA LEU A 203 5.52 -30.10 -6.04
C LEU A 203 5.92 -28.70 -5.58
N GLN A 204 7.21 -28.46 -5.37
CA GLN A 204 7.75 -27.16 -4.99
C GLN A 204 7.49 -26.13 -6.07
N ARG A 205 7.64 -26.45 -7.36
CA ARG A 205 7.33 -25.56 -8.48
C ARG A 205 5.82 -25.29 -8.58
N THR A 206 5.01 -26.31 -8.38
CA THR A 206 3.54 -26.21 -8.37
C THR A 206 3.06 -25.38 -7.18
N VAL A 207 3.70 -25.47 -6.02
CA VAL A 207 3.36 -24.70 -4.80
C VAL A 207 3.94 -23.29 -4.85
N SER A 208 5.11 -23.11 -5.44
CA SER A 208 5.83 -21.82 -5.53
C SER A 208 5.19 -20.86 -6.53
N GLY A 209 4.48 -21.40 -7.53
CA GLY A 209 3.80 -20.62 -8.56
C GLY A 209 4.74 -20.14 -9.66
N PRO A 210 4.22 -19.38 -10.64
CA PRO A 210 5.02 -18.92 -11.76
C PRO A 210 6.12 -17.96 -11.28
N ASP A 211 7.28 -18.03 -11.91
CA ASP A 211 8.46 -17.27 -11.49
C ASP A 211 8.16 -15.76 -11.42
N GLN A 212 8.51 -15.16 -10.28
CA GLN A 212 8.43 -13.71 -10.12
C GLN A 212 9.47 -13.06 -11.05
N ARG A 213 9.01 -12.39 -12.10
CA ARG A 213 9.89 -11.59 -12.94
C ARG A 213 10.15 -10.26 -12.26
N ALA A 214 11.37 -10.08 -11.78
CA ALA A 214 11.83 -8.79 -11.29
C ALA A 214 11.81 -7.78 -12.45
N VAL A 215 11.21 -6.61 -12.22
CA VAL A 215 11.14 -5.55 -13.21
C VAL A 215 11.72 -4.25 -12.65
N THR A 216 12.39 -3.51 -13.52
CA THR A 216 12.72 -2.10 -13.27
C THR A 216 11.58 -1.25 -13.80
N GLU A 217 10.98 -0.45 -12.91
CA GLU A 217 9.92 0.49 -13.27
C GLU A 217 10.52 1.84 -13.70
N TYR A 218 10.19 2.26 -14.92
CA TYR A 218 10.42 3.62 -15.41
C TYR A 218 9.11 4.38 -15.41
N ALA A 219 9.04 5.45 -14.63
CA ALA A 219 7.87 6.33 -14.56
C ALA A 219 8.11 7.57 -15.41
N ARG A 220 7.24 7.84 -16.37
CA ARG A 220 7.21 9.10 -17.13
C ARG A 220 5.86 9.77 -16.89
N THR A 221 5.89 10.96 -16.32
CA THR A 221 4.70 11.82 -16.24
C THR A 221 4.26 12.16 -17.66
N GLU A 222 2.97 12.06 -17.96
CA GLU A 222 2.47 12.47 -19.27
C GLU A 222 2.72 13.96 -19.48
N ASP A 223 3.28 14.29 -20.65
CA ASP A 223 3.54 15.67 -21.06
C ASP A 223 2.23 16.28 -21.57
N GLY A 224 1.38 16.75 -20.66
CA GLY A 224 0.17 17.47 -21.03
C GLY A 224 -1.05 17.19 -20.15
N TRP A 225 -2.18 17.71 -20.61
CA TRP A 225 -3.48 17.65 -19.94
C TRP A 225 -4.50 16.98 -20.84
N PRO A 226 -5.60 16.42 -20.28
CA PRO A 226 -6.59 15.74 -21.09
C PRO A 226 -7.16 16.65 -22.19
N HIS A 227 -6.96 16.25 -23.46
CA HIS A 227 -7.27 17.10 -24.63
C HIS A 227 -8.70 16.91 -25.16
N SER A 228 -9.30 15.75 -24.90
CA SER A 228 -10.67 15.41 -25.32
C SER A 228 -11.55 15.12 -24.12
N PHE A 229 -12.88 15.17 -24.31
CA PHE A 229 -13.82 14.76 -23.28
C PHE A 229 -13.62 13.29 -22.87
N LEU A 230 -13.38 12.39 -23.83
CA LEU A 230 -13.15 10.97 -23.54
C LEU A 230 -11.87 10.73 -22.75
N ASP A 231 -10.78 11.45 -23.08
CA ASP A 231 -9.53 11.36 -22.32
C ASP A 231 -9.69 11.93 -20.91
N ARG A 232 -10.45 13.02 -20.75
CA ARG A 232 -10.81 13.61 -19.45
C ARG A 232 -11.68 12.67 -18.62
N ALA A 233 -12.67 12.04 -19.23
CA ALA A 233 -13.54 11.06 -18.61
C ALA A 233 -12.76 9.82 -18.13
N SER A 234 -11.82 9.34 -18.95
CA SER A 234 -10.89 8.26 -18.60
C SER A 234 -9.96 8.67 -17.46
N TRP A 235 -9.35 9.85 -17.55
CA TRP A 235 -8.48 10.40 -16.50
C TRP A 235 -9.20 10.55 -15.16
N ALA A 236 -10.44 11.04 -15.17
CA ALA A 236 -11.26 11.17 -13.97
C ALA A 236 -11.58 9.81 -13.36
N LEU A 237 -11.90 8.80 -14.19
CA LEU A 237 -12.21 7.45 -13.72
C LEU A 237 -10.97 6.75 -13.15
N GLU A 238 -9.83 6.89 -13.83
CA GLU A 238 -8.52 6.43 -13.36
C GLU A 238 -8.16 7.08 -12.02
N LEU A 239 -8.37 8.40 -11.91
CA LEU A 239 -8.09 9.12 -10.69
C LEU A 239 -9.07 8.75 -9.59
N GLU A 240 -10.35 8.50 -9.86
CA GLU A 240 -11.31 8.03 -8.86
C GLU A 240 -10.93 6.67 -8.28
N LEU A 241 -10.64 5.70 -9.16
CA LEU A 241 -10.37 4.31 -8.79
C LEU A 241 -8.95 4.10 -8.22
N SER A 242 -8.04 5.06 -8.40
CA SER A 242 -6.66 4.97 -7.90
C SER A 242 -6.56 5.21 -6.39
N MET A 243 -6.93 4.24 -5.57
CA MET A 243 -6.91 4.36 -4.09
C MET A 243 -5.53 4.79 -3.53
N ARG A 244 -4.43 4.41 -4.18
CA ARG A 244 -3.07 4.75 -3.71
C ARG A 244 -2.45 5.97 -4.43
N GLY A 245 -3.17 6.59 -5.36
CA GLY A 245 -2.61 7.59 -6.27
C GLY A 245 -1.62 7.00 -7.28
N VAL A 246 -1.59 5.67 -7.41
CA VAL A 246 -0.77 4.94 -8.38
C VAL A 246 -1.26 5.26 -9.79
N GLY A 247 -0.32 5.51 -10.71
CA GLY A 247 -0.65 6.05 -12.03
C GLY A 247 -0.79 7.57 -12.04
N PHE A 248 -0.55 8.25 -10.91
CA PHE A 248 -0.58 9.70 -10.81
C PHE A 248 0.63 10.26 -10.05
N THR A 249 1.01 11.51 -10.35
CA THR A 249 2.02 12.28 -9.60
C THR A 249 1.64 12.52 -8.15
N TRP A 250 0.37 12.26 -7.85
CA TRP A 250 -0.22 12.26 -6.52
C TRP A 250 0.31 11.14 -5.61
N SER A 251 0.93 10.08 -6.16
CA SER A 251 1.62 9.08 -5.35
C SER A 251 3.01 9.56 -4.92
N THR A 252 3.27 9.64 -3.62
CA THR A 252 4.64 9.89 -3.13
C THR A 252 5.54 8.67 -3.37
N ALA A 253 6.86 8.88 -3.44
CA ALA A 253 7.84 7.80 -3.55
C ALA A 253 7.71 6.81 -2.38
N ASP A 254 7.36 7.32 -1.20
CA ASP A 254 7.06 6.52 -0.02
C ASP A 254 5.97 5.49 -0.28
N VAL A 255 4.90 5.80 -1.04
CA VAL A 255 3.81 4.86 -1.36
C VAL A 255 4.26 3.72 -2.30
N ARG A 256 5.35 3.93 -3.05
CA ARG A 256 5.86 3.00 -4.06
C ARG A 256 6.97 2.08 -3.55
N HIS A 257 7.60 2.40 -2.42
CA HIS A 257 8.70 1.68 -1.74
C HIS A 257 9.98 1.45 -2.52
N THR A 258 9.94 1.20 -3.84
CA THR A 258 11.12 0.90 -4.65
C THR A 258 10.77 0.91 -6.14
N ARG A 259 11.74 1.32 -6.97
CA ARG A 259 11.66 1.17 -8.44
C ARG A 259 11.92 -0.28 -8.90
N LYS A 260 12.38 -1.14 -7.98
CA LYS A 260 12.66 -2.57 -8.17
C LYS A 260 11.47 -3.36 -7.64
N THR A 261 10.51 -3.71 -8.50
CA THR A 261 9.26 -4.37 -8.10
C THR A 261 9.02 -5.66 -8.88
N TRP A 262 8.02 -6.46 -8.48
CA TRP A 262 7.48 -7.55 -9.28
C TRP A 262 5.99 -7.28 -9.53
N LEU A 263 5.53 -7.53 -10.76
CA LEU A 263 4.13 -7.36 -11.11
C LEU A 263 3.45 -8.73 -11.22
N PRO A 264 2.43 -9.01 -10.40
CA PRO A 264 1.69 -10.26 -10.50
C PRO A 264 0.85 -10.27 -11.78
N THR A 265 1.11 -11.24 -12.66
CA THR A 265 0.24 -11.53 -13.81
C THR A 265 -1.11 -12.09 -13.35
N VAL A 266 -2.10 -12.11 -14.24
CA VAL A 266 -3.40 -12.78 -13.98
C VAL A 266 -3.19 -14.24 -13.56
N GLN A 267 -2.29 -14.95 -14.24
CA GLN A 267 -1.94 -16.33 -13.90
C GLN A 267 -1.34 -16.46 -12.49
N ASN A 268 -0.43 -15.56 -12.10
CA ASN A 268 0.16 -15.54 -10.75
C ASN A 268 -0.91 -15.32 -9.69
N ARG A 269 -1.88 -14.45 -9.96
CA ARG A 269 -2.98 -14.16 -9.04
C ARG A 269 -3.94 -15.32 -8.90
N LEU A 270 -4.36 -15.93 -10.01
CA LEU A 270 -5.22 -17.12 -10.00
C LEU A 270 -4.54 -18.26 -9.24
N HIS A 271 -3.26 -18.53 -9.55
CA HIS A 271 -2.46 -19.52 -8.83
C HIS A 271 -2.44 -19.25 -7.32
N SER A 272 -2.11 -18.02 -6.93
CA SER A 272 -2.10 -17.62 -5.51
C SER A 272 -3.47 -17.75 -4.85
N ILE A 273 -4.56 -17.41 -5.55
CA ILE A 273 -5.92 -17.51 -5.03
C ILE A 273 -6.25 -18.98 -4.72
N PHE A 274 -6.07 -19.87 -5.70
CA PHE A 274 -6.50 -21.26 -5.57
C PHE A 274 -5.59 -22.11 -4.67
N LEU A 275 -4.27 -21.88 -4.72
CA LEU A 275 -3.32 -22.75 -4.03
C LEU A 275 -2.84 -22.21 -2.68
N ARG A 276 -3.06 -20.93 -2.38
CA ARG A 276 -2.65 -20.33 -1.10
C ARG A 276 -3.81 -19.71 -0.36
N VAL A 277 -4.50 -18.76 -0.98
CA VAL A 277 -5.45 -17.90 -0.28
C VAL A 277 -6.72 -18.64 0.10
N ILE A 278 -7.37 -19.35 -0.82
CA ILE A 278 -8.59 -20.13 -0.54
C ILE A 278 -8.34 -21.22 0.52
N PRO A 279 -7.30 -22.07 0.41
CA PRO A 279 -7.00 -23.05 1.45
C PRO A 279 -6.73 -22.41 2.81
N THR A 280 -6.00 -21.29 2.85
CA THR A 280 -5.73 -20.55 4.09
C THR A 280 -7.01 -20.00 4.71
N LEU A 281 -7.89 -19.41 3.91
CA LEU A 281 -9.19 -18.91 4.37
C LEU A 281 -10.07 -20.03 4.91
N ALA A 282 -10.13 -21.16 4.21
CA ALA A 282 -10.90 -22.33 4.62
C ALA A 282 -10.37 -22.89 5.96
N LEU A 283 -9.05 -23.07 6.09
CA LEU A 283 -8.42 -23.53 7.31
C LEU A 283 -8.71 -22.58 8.48
N CYS A 284 -8.47 -21.27 8.30
CA CYS A 284 -8.74 -20.29 9.35
C CYS A 284 -10.23 -20.27 9.74
N PHE A 285 -11.13 -20.35 8.76
CA PHE A 285 -12.58 -20.41 9.02
C PHE A 285 -12.96 -21.64 9.83
N VAL A 286 -12.46 -22.83 9.46
CA VAL A 286 -12.69 -24.08 10.21
C VAL A 286 -12.14 -23.98 11.62
N THR A 287 -10.92 -23.47 11.80
CA THR A 287 -10.30 -23.28 13.12
C THR A 287 -11.10 -22.33 14.00
N VAL A 288 -11.45 -21.14 13.49
CA VAL A 288 -12.25 -20.15 14.23
C VAL A 288 -13.60 -20.75 14.60
N ARG A 289 -14.30 -21.37 13.63
CA ARG A 289 -15.60 -22.01 13.88
C ARG A 289 -15.51 -23.14 14.91
N ALA A 290 -14.49 -23.99 14.83
CA ALA A 290 -14.29 -25.08 15.78
C ALA A 290 -14.04 -24.57 17.20
N ILE A 291 -13.25 -23.50 17.36
CA ILE A 291 -13.02 -22.86 18.66
C ILE A 291 -14.35 -22.27 19.20
N TYR A 292 -15.08 -21.52 18.37
CA TYR A 292 -16.34 -20.91 18.78
C TYR A 292 -17.39 -21.95 19.20
N LEU A 293 -17.49 -23.08 18.49
CA LEU A 293 -18.41 -24.15 18.82
C LEU A 293 -17.98 -24.94 20.06
N ARG A 294 -16.69 -25.24 20.19
CA ARG A 294 -16.16 -26.06 21.28
C ARG A 294 -16.22 -25.35 22.64
N TYR A 295 -16.03 -24.04 22.65
CA TYR A 295 -16.01 -23.22 23.86
C TYR A 295 -17.29 -22.40 24.05
N ASP A 296 -18.35 -22.74 23.30
CA ASP A 296 -19.67 -22.09 23.36
C ASP A 296 -19.62 -20.56 23.28
N LEU A 297 -18.74 -20.03 22.43
CA LEU A 297 -18.56 -18.58 22.25
C LEU A 297 -19.62 -17.97 21.32
N GLN A 298 -20.79 -18.59 21.18
CA GLN A 298 -21.86 -18.08 20.33
C GLN A 298 -22.58 -16.90 20.98
N ASP A 299 -22.54 -16.83 22.30
CA ASP A 299 -23.17 -15.79 23.13
C ASP A 299 -22.33 -14.52 23.26
N VAL A 300 -21.06 -14.52 22.85
CA VAL A 300 -20.12 -13.40 23.05
C VAL A 300 -20.65 -12.11 22.44
N GLY A 301 -21.33 -12.23 21.29
CA GLY A 301 -21.97 -11.11 20.62
C GLY A 301 -23.13 -10.48 21.42
N GLN A 302 -23.77 -11.21 22.33
CA GLN A 302 -24.80 -10.66 23.24
C GLN A 302 -24.22 -10.31 24.61
N ALA A 303 -23.27 -11.10 25.12
CA ALA A 303 -22.58 -10.86 26.39
C ALA A 303 -21.76 -9.56 26.36
N ALA A 304 -21.09 -9.24 25.24
CA ALA A 304 -20.37 -7.98 25.06
C ALA A 304 -21.28 -6.72 25.07
N TRP A 305 -22.60 -6.92 24.91
CA TRP A 305 -23.61 -5.87 24.94
C TRP A 305 -24.33 -5.72 26.28
N GLY A 306 -24.23 -6.73 27.14
CA GLY A 306 -24.67 -6.64 28.53
C GLY A 306 -23.91 -5.54 29.28
N HIS A 307 -24.54 -4.95 30.30
CA HIS A 307 -23.96 -3.92 31.18
C HIS A 307 -22.81 -4.44 32.07
N SER A 308 -22.20 -5.57 31.72
CA SER A 308 -21.19 -6.23 32.53
C SER A 308 -19.88 -5.45 32.45
N ARG A 309 -19.54 -4.90 33.62
CA ARG A 309 -18.30 -4.21 34.01
C ARG A 309 -17.03 -5.04 33.79
N GLU A 310 -17.11 -6.29 33.32
CA GLU A 310 -16.00 -7.19 33.01
C GLU A 310 -15.25 -6.81 31.72
N ARG A 311 -15.30 -5.54 31.32
CA ARG A 311 -14.71 -5.00 30.09
C ARG A 311 -13.18 -4.81 30.20
N GLU A 312 -12.53 -5.42 31.20
CA GLU A 312 -11.17 -5.08 31.64
C GLU A 312 -10.12 -6.17 31.40
N ASN A 313 -10.49 -7.40 31.04
CA ASN A 313 -9.51 -8.46 30.78
C ASN A 313 -9.17 -8.60 29.29
N LEU A 314 -7.90 -8.34 28.94
CA LEU A 314 -7.33 -8.57 27.60
C LEU A 314 -7.43 -10.03 27.13
N PHE A 315 -7.57 -10.96 28.07
CA PHE A 315 -7.64 -12.39 27.82
C PHE A 315 -8.99 -12.95 28.23
N ASP A 316 -9.60 -13.76 27.36
CA ASP A 316 -10.88 -14.42 27.64
C ASP A 316 -10.65 -15.59 28.60
N THR A 317 -11.17 -15.49 29.82
CA THR A 317 -11.00 -16.51 30.86
C THR A 317 -11.64 -17.86 30.50
N ARG A 318 -12.57 -17.89 29.54
CA ARG A 318 -13.19 -19.13 29.05
C ARG A 318 -12.28 -19.92 28.11
N LEU A 319 -11.25 -19.27 27.56
CA LEU A 319 -10.33 -19.89 26.62
C LEU A 319 -8.97 -20.16 27.27
N PRO A 320 -8.43 -21.38 27.18
CA PRO A 320 -7.03 -21.63 27.53
C PRO A 320 -6.10 -20.72 26.71
N PHE A 321 -5.03 -20.20 27.33
CA PHE A 321 -4.12 -19.27 26.67
C PHE A 321 -3.59 -19.77 25.30
N PRO A 322 -3.19 -21.04 25.10
CA PRO A 322 -2.78 -21.53 23.79
C PRO A 322 -3.88 -21.43 22.71
N VAL A 323 -5.15 -21.59 23.12
CA VAL A 323 -6.30 -21.47 22.23
C VAL A 323 -6.57 -20.01 21.88
N GLN A 324 -6.37 -19.08 22.81
CA GLN A 324 -6.44 -17.64 22.53
C GLN A 324 -5.37 -17.20 21.53
N LEU A 325 -4.14 -17.70 21.68
CA LEU A 325 -3.06 -17.46 20.72
C LEU A 325 -3.40 -18.04 19.34
N LEU A 326 -3.91 -19.27 19.29
CA LEU A 326 -4.34 -19.90 18.04
C LEU A 326 -5.49 -19.12 17.38
N LEU A 327 -6.48 -18.68 18.16
CA LEU A 327 -7.59 -17.89 17.68
C LEU A 327 -7.11 -16.55 17.11
N THR A 328 -6.21 -15.87 17.82
CA THR A 328 -5.60 -14.61 17.38
C THR A 328 -4.83 -14.80 16.07
N ALA A 329 -4.01 -15.85 16.00
CA ALA A 329 -3.25 -16.20 14.80
C ALA A 329 -4.18 -16.53 13.63
N ALA A 330 -5.25 -17.30 13.85
CA ALA A 330 -6.21 -17.67 12.82
C ALA A 330 -7.00 -16.44 12.31
N LEU A 331 -7.42 -15.53 13.20
CA LEU A 331 -8.12 -14.30 12.83
C LEU A 331 -7.21 -13.34 12.04
N GLY A 332 -5.97 -13.11 12.51
CA GLY A 332 -5.00 -12.29 11.79
C GLY A 332 -4.66 -12.87 10.42
N THR A 333 -4.44 -14.18 10.33
CA THR A 333 -4.19 -14.88 9.06
C THR A 333 -5.39 -14.80 8.12
N PHE A 334 -6.61 -15.01 8.64
CA PHE A 334 -7.85 -14.86 7.88
C PHE A 334 -7.97 -13.46 7.29
N LEU A 335 -7.72 -12.42 8.10
CA LEU A 335 -7.79 -11.03 7.66
C LEU A 335 -6.81 -10.74 6.52
N MET A 336 -5.54 -11.13 6.67
CA MET A 336 -4.52 -10.95 5.62
C MET A 336 -4.90 -11.69 4.33
N ALA A 337 -5.38 -12.93 4.45
CA ALA A 337 -5.80 -13.73 3.30
C ALA A 337 -7.04 -13.13 2.61
N ALA A 338 -8.01 -12.62 3.36
CA ALA A 338 -9.22 -11.99 2.82
C ALA A 338 -8.89 -10.72 2.02
N PHE A 339 -8.00 -9.86 2.54
CA PHE A 339 -7.50 -8.70 1.81
C PHE A 339 -6.74 -9.10 0.54
N SER A 340 -5.90 -10.15 0.62
CA SER A 340 -5.18 -10.67 -0.54
C SER A 340 -6.13 -11.20 -1.62
N PHE A 341 -7.19 -11.89 -1.21
CA PHE A 341 -8.23 -12.40 -2.10
C PHE A 341 -8.93 -11.25 -2.81
N ALA A 342 -9.49 -10.30 -2.05
CA ALA A 342 -10.24 -9.18 -2.61
C ALA A 342 -9.39 -8.34 -3.57
N HIS A 343 -8.16 -7.99 -3.17
CA HIS A 343 -7.23 -7.23 -4.01
C HIS A 343 -6.87 -7.96 -5.30
N SER A 344 -6.61 -9.27 -5.22
CA SER A 344 -6.24 -10.07 -6.39
C SER A 344 -7.41 -10.30 -7.33
N ALA A 345 -8.60 -10.56 -6.79
CA ALA A 345 -9.82 -10.69 -7.57
C ALA A 345 -10.14 -9.39 -8.32
N PHE A 346 -10.07 -8.25 -7.64
CA PHE A 346 -10.28 -6.95 -8.26
C PHE A 346 -9.25 -6.65 -9.35
N ALA A 347 -7.97 -6.94 -9.09
CA ALA A 347 -6.92 -6.79 -10.10
C ALA A 347 -7.12 -7.68 -11.34
N ILE A 348 -7.68 -8.89 -11.17
CA ILE A 348 -8.04 -9.77 -12.30
C ILE A 348 -9.18 -9.15 -13.11
N LEU A 349 -10.23 -8.65 -12.45
CA LEU A 349 -11.38 -8.01 -13.11
C LEU A 349 -10.96 -6.79 -13.94
N CYS A 350 -10.00 -6.00 -13.45
CA CYS A 350 -9.48 -4.84 -14.15
C CYS A 350 -8.39 -5.17 -15.19
N SER A 351 -7.88 -6.41 -15.23
CA SER A 351 -6.78 -6.79 -16.14
C SER A 351 -7.08 -6.60 -17.64
N PRO A 352 -8.32 -6.75 -18.15
CA PRO A 352 -8.65 -6.47 -19.56
C PRO A 352 -8.49 -5.01 -19.95
N LEU A 353 -8.38 -4.09 -18.97
CA LEU A 353 -8.16 -2.67 -19.22
C LEU A 353 -6.68 -2.36 -19.51
N ALA A 354 -5.75 -3.33 -19.48
CA ALA A 354 -4.35 -3.07 -19.79
C ALA A 354 -4.18 -2.52 -21.22
N PRO A 355 -3.31 -1.52 -21.44
CA PRO A 355 -2.31 -0.96 -20.52
C PRO A 355 -2.77 0.24 -19.69
N HIS A 356 -4.08 0.49 -19.52
CA HIS A 356 -4.57 1.60 -18.69
C HIS A 356 -4.09 1.50 -17.25
N ALA A 357 -4.00 2.66 -16.58
CA ALA A 357 -3.61 2.73 -15.17
C ALA A 357 -4.55 1.90 -14.28
N LEU A 358 -5.81 1.73 -14.69
CA LEU A 358 -6.79 0.86 -14.03
C LEU A 358 -6.39 -0.61 -14.00
N ALA A 359 -5.54 -1.12 -14.89
CA ALA A 359 -5.08 -2.50 -14.84
C ALA A 359 -3.85 -2.68 -13.94
N TYR A 360 -3.29 -1.59 -13.41
CA TYR A 360 -2.06 -1.62 -12.62
C TYR A 360 -2.36 -1.76 -11.12
N PHE A 361 -2.19 -2.98 -10.61
CA PHE A 361 -2.30 -3.29 -9.18
C PHE A 361 -0.99 -3.84 -8.65
N PRO A 362 -0.14 -3.02 -8.00
CA PRO A 362 1.05 -3.55 -7.37
C PRO A 362 0.66 -4.55 -6.26
N PRO A 363 1.60 -5.41 -5.83
CA PRO A 363 1.39 -6.28 -4.68
C PRO A 363 0.81 -5.52 -3.48
N LEU A 364 -0.17 -6.15 -2.80
CA LEU A 364 -0.78 -5.53 -1.61
C LEU A 364 0.23 -5.46 -0.46
N TYR A 365 1.06 -6.50 -0.35
CA TYR A 365 2.15 -6.69 0.60
C TYR A 365 3.48 -6.71 -0.17
N THR A 366 4.44 -5.90 0.25
CA THR A 366 5.74 -5.76 -0.44
C THR A 366 6.85 -6.63 0.13
N ALA A 367 6.64 -7.20 1.32
CA ALA A 367 7.52 -8.19 1.93
C ALA A 367 6.72 -9.45 2.28
N ARG A 368 7.39 -10.61 2.33
CA ARG A 368 6.77 -11.83 2.89
C ARG A 368 6.70 -11.66 4.40
N THR A 369 5.61 -12.13 5.00
CA THR A 369 5.40 -11.98 6.45
C THR A 369 6.54 -12.56 7.30
N TRP A 370 7.16 -13.64 6.81
CA TRP A 370 8.28 -14.32 7.48
C TRP A 370 9.61 -13.55 7.40
N ASP A 371 9.74 -12.63 6.46
CA ASP A 371 10.94 -11.80 6.29
C ASP A 371 10.87 -10.52 7.16
N ILE A 372 9.76 -10.33 7.89
CA ILE A 372 9.54 -9.17 8.75
C ILE A 372 10.17 -9.43 10.11
N THR A 373 11.09 -8.56 10.50
CA THR A 373 11.87 -8.69 11.74
C THR A 373 11.60 -7.57 12.74
N SER A 374 10.82 -6.56 12.36
CA SER A 374 10.52 -5.40 13.19
C SER A 374 9.06 -4.93 13.06
N VAL A 375 8.55 -4.27 14.08
CA VAL A 375 7.19 -3.69 14.11
C VAL A 375 7.09 -2.58 13.07
N ARG A 376 8.14 -1.75 12.93
CA ARG A 376 8.22 -0.74 11.87
C ARG A 376 8.14 -1.38 10.49
N GLN A 377 8.87 -2.47 10.26
CA GLN A 377 8.87 -3.16 8.97
C GLN A 377 7.51 -3.82 8.68
N PHE A 378 6.82 -4.33 9.71
CA PHE A 378 5.46 -4.85 9.57
C PHE A 378 4.51 -3.78 9.02
N TRP A 379 4.41 -2.64 9.71
CA TRP A 379 3.50 -1.57 9.30
C TRP A 379 3.93 -0.83 8.03
N SER A 380 5.22 -0.84 7.73
CA SER A 380 5.76 -0.20 6.52
C SER A 380 5.65 -1.09 5.28
N TYR A 381 5.99 -2.38 5.35
CA TYR A 381 6.15 -3.25 4.18
C TYR A 381 5.31 -4.55 4.23
N GLY A 382 4.94 -4.98 5.44
CA GLY A 382 4.22 -6.23 5.68
C GLY A 382 2.71 -6.12 5.64
N TRP A 383 2.17 -4.97 6.03
CA TRP A 383 0.74 -4.67 6.03
C TRP A 383 0.30 -3.93 4.76
N HIS A 384 -1.01 -3.91 4.49
CA HIS A 384 -1.55 -3.26 3.31
C HIS A 384 -1.31 -1.74 3.34
N ARG A 385 -1.06 -1.15 2.17
CA ARG A 385 -0.87 0.31 2.01
C ARG A 385 -1.95 1.00 1.18
N LEU A 386 -3.15 0.41 1.20
CA LEU A 386 -4.29 0.91 0.43
C LEU A 386 -4.62 2.38 0.74
N PHE A 387 -4.44 2.79 2.00
CA PHE A 387 -4.76 4.13 2.50
C PHE A 387 -3.51 4.97 2.83
N ALA A 388 -2.33 4.63 2.29
CA ALA A 388 -1.09 5.30 2.67
C ALA A 388 -1.13 6.82 2.47
N ARG A 389 -1.76 7.30 1.39
CA ARG A 389 -1.92 8.74 1.16
C ARG A 389 -2.82 9.43 2.20
N LEU A 390 -3.89 8.78 2.64
CA LEU A 390 -4.74 9.31 3.71
C LEU A 390 -3.90 9.55 4.97
N PHE A 391 -3.17 8.52 5.41
CA PHE A 391 -2.37 8.62 6.62
C PHE A 391 -1.20 9.59 6.46
N LEU A 392 -0.67 9.78 5.25
CA LEU A 392 0.34 10.80 4.98
C LEU A 392 -0.24 12.21 5.21
N VAL A 393 -1.34 12.53 4.51
CA VAL A 393 -1.94 13.88 4.49
C VAL A 393 -2.57 14.25 5.84
N TYR A 394 -3.30 13.30 6.46
CA TYR A 394 -4.10 13.55 7.66
C TYR A 394 -3.46 13.04 8.95
N GLY A 395 -2.28 12.42 8.88
CA GLY A 395 -1.60 11.84 10.04
C GLY A 395 -0.14 12.29 10.12
N VAL A 396 0.67 11.83 9.16
CA VAL A 396 2.12 12.04 9.16
C VAL A 396 2.48 13.51 9.06
N TRP A 397 1.92 14.28 8.12
CA TRP A 397 2.25 15.70 7.97
C TRP A 397 1.81 16.54 9.18
N PRO A 398 0.56 16.43 9.68
CA PRO A 398 0.18 17.15 10.91
C PRO A 398 1.01 16.72 12.13
N GLY A 399 1.35 15.43 12.22
CA GLY A 399 2.19 14.90 13.31
C GLY A 399 3.61 15.42 13.27
N GLU A 400 4.23 15.47 12.09
CA GLU A 400 5.53 16.10 11.85
C GLU A 400 5.51 17.57 12.25
N TRP A 401 4.51 18.33 11.76
CA TRP A 401 4.35 19.74 12.08
C TRP A 401 4.21 19.95 13.60
N LEU A 402 3.41 19.13 14.28
CA LEU A 402 3.20 19.24 15.71
C LEU A 402 4.48 18.94 16.49
N GLU A 403 5.23 17.90 16.13
CA GLU A 403 6.52 17.62 16.78
C GLU A 403 7.49 18.79 16.59
N ARG A 404 7.63 19.31 15.37
CA ARG A 404 8.52 20.45 15.08
C ARG A 404 8.14 21.66 15.91
N LYS A 405 6.85 21.99 15.97
CA LYS A 405 6.33 23.11 16.75
C LYS A 405 6.57 22.96 18.25
N LEU A 406 6.41 21.75 18.81
CA LEU A 406 6.59 21.50 20.24
C LEU A 406 8.07 21.39 20.65
N THR A 407 8.93 20.92 19.75
CA THR A 407 10.36 20.69 20.05
C THR A 407 11.28 21.81 19.55
N GLY A 408 10.75 22.75 18.76
CA GLY A 408 11.54 23.81 18.12
C GLY A 408 12.48 23.30 17.02
N LYS A 409 12.21 22.10 16.49
CA LYS A 409 13.07 21.49 15.46
C LYS A 409 12.99 22.26 14.14
N ARG A 410 14.15 22.49 13.53
CA ARG A 410 14.27 23.14 12.21
C ARG A 410 13.86 22.18 11.09
N GLY A 411 13.50 22.69 9.91
CA GLY A 411 13.00 21.91 8.78
C GLY A 411 13.88 20.72 8.36
N ASP A 412 15.20 20.87 8.48
CA ASP A 412 16.23 19.88 8.17
C ASP A 412 16.36 18.77 9.24
N GLU A 413 15.86 19.01 10.45
CA GLU A 413 15.95 18.03 11.53
C GLU A 413 14.85 16.96 11.43
N PRO A 414 15.15 15.69 11.80
CA PRO A 414 14.20 14.60 11.71
C PRO A 414 13.11 14.71 12.79
N ALA A 415 11.86 14.68 12.35
CA ALA A 415 10.64 14.63 13.17
C ALA A 415 9.97 13.24 13.09
N ASP A 416 10.73 12.19 13.41
CA ASP A 416 10.27 10.81 13.22
C ASP A 416 9.14 10.41 14.17
N VAL A 417 9.13 10.94 15.39
CA VAL A 417 8.17 10.54 16.44
C VAL A 417 6.78 11.05 16.08
N GLY A 418 6.68 12.32 15.71
CA GLY A 418 5.47 12.98 15.25
C GLY A 418 4.92 12.34 13.99
N LYS A 419 5.78 12.02 13.02
CA LYS A 419 5.39 11.27 11.81
C LYS A 419 4.72 9.94 12.14
N VAL A 420 5.38 9.12 12.96
CA VAL A 420 4.87 7.80 13.35
C VAL A 420 3.58 7.94 14.14
N MET A 421 3.59 8.74 15.21
CA MET A 421 2.43 8.91 16.10
C MET A 421 1.24 9.50 15.36
N GLY A 422 1.46 10.49 14.48
CA GLY A 422 0.42 11.07 13.64
C GLY A 422 -0.20 10.06 12.68
N GLY A 423 0.62 9.23 12.02
CA GLY A 423 0.14 8.15 11.15
C GLY A 423 -0.74 7.14 11.90
N PHE A 424 -0.28 6.67 13.07
CA PHE A 424 -1.04 5.71 13.89
C PHE A 424 -2.29 6.32 14.51
N LEU A 425 -2.27 7.59 14.93
CA LEU A 425 -3.45 8.27 15.48
C LEU A 425 -4.53 8.49 14.41
N SER A 426 -4.12 8.85 13.19
CA SER A 426 -5.03 8.94 12.05
C SER A 426 -5.66 7.58 11.74
N SER A 427 -4.87 6.50 11.76
CA SER A 427 -5.35 5.13 11.62
C SER A 427 -6.32 4.73 12.72
N ALA A 428 -5.98 5.00 13.98
CA ALA A 428 -6.81 4.80 15.16
C ALA A 428 -8.19 5.45 15.00
N LEU A 429 -8.23 6.71 14.54
CA LEU A 429 -9.48 7.43 14.30
C LEU A 429 -10.31 6.79 13.20
N CYS A 430 -9.69 6.43 12.08
CA CYS A 430 -10.38 5.82 10.95
C CYS A 430 -11.02 4.47 11.32
N HIS A 431 -10.25 3.60 11.96
CA HIS A 431 -10.73 2.28 12.34
C HIS A 431 -11.74 2.34 13.49
N SER A 432 -11.58 3.26 14.46
CA SER A 432 -12.58 3.49 15.51
C SER A 432 -13.90 4.02 14.95
N PHE A 433 -13.84 4.92 13.97
CA PHE A 433 -15.02 5.41 13.27
C PHE A 433 -15.76 4.29 12.52
N ALA A 434 -15.02 3.38 11.88
CA ALA A 434 -15.59 2.21 11.22
C ALA A 434 -16.21 1.21 12.22
N VAL A 435 -15.53 0.91 13.33
CA VAL A 435 -16.06 0.04 14.40
C VAL A 435 -17.31 0.64 15.04
N ARG A 436 -17.34 1.96 15.23
CA ARG A 436 -18.52 2.65 15.75
C ARG A 436 -19.78 2.35 14.92
N GLY A 437 -19.64 2.17 13.59
CA GLY A 437 -20.72 1.81 12.68
C GLY A 437 -21.34 0.43 12.95
N VAL A 438 -20.59 -0.50 13.54
CA VAL A 438 -21.05 -1.86 13.86
C VAL A 438 -21.33 -2.07 15.35
N LEU A 439 -20.92 -1.11 16.20
CA LEU A 439 -21.09 -1.13 17.66
C LEU A 439 -22.05 -0.05 18.17
N GLY A 440 -23.16 0.16 17.47
CA GLY A 440 -24.31 0.93 17.96
C GLY A 440 -24.05 2.43 18.07
N GLY A 441 -23.02 2.95 17.40
CA GLY A 441 -22.70 4.38 17.42
C GLY A 441 -21.95 4.86 18.66
N GLU A 442 -21.60 3.97 19.60
CA GLU A 442 -20.93 4.34 20.85
C GLU A 442 -19.40 4.41 20.70
N TRP A 443 -18.83 5.61 20.85
CA TRP A 443 -17.37 5.81 20.83
C TRP A 443 -16.62 5.04 21.92
N ARG A 444 -17.22 4.89 23.11
CA ARG A 444 -16.63 4.14 24.23
C ARG A 444 -16.39 2.67 23.91
N ARG A 445 -17.13 2.10 22.95
CA ARG A 445 -16.95 0.70 22.52
C ARG A 445 -15.93 0.56 21.39
N ALA A 446 -15.73 1.63 20.63
CA ALA A 446 -14.74 1.68 19.56
C ALA A 446 -13.30 1.96 20.05
N THR A 447 -13.10 2.22 21.35
CA THR A 447 -11.78 2.55 21.93
C THR A 447 -10.76 1.41 21.84
N GLY A 448 -11.21 0.16 21.67
CA GLY A 448 -10.31 -0.99 21.51
C GLY A 448 -9.39 -0.85 20.29
N GLU A 449 -9.95 -0.45 19.15
CA GLU A 449 -9.17 -0.18 17.94
C GLU A 449 -8.22 1.00 18.11
N ALA A 450 -8.71 2.09 18.73
CA ALA A 450 -7.86 3.24 19.02
C ALA A 450 -6.65 2.85 19.87
N SER A 451 -6.88 2.02 20.88
CA SER A 451 -5.84 1.50 21.77
C SER A 451 -4.87 0.59 21.01
N PHE A 452 -5.38 -0.30 20.16
CA PHE A 452 -4.55 -1.17 19.32
C PHE A 452 -3.57 -0.38 18.46
N PHE A 453 -4.05 0.63 17.71
CA PHE A 453 -3.17 1.44 16.86
C PHE A 453 -2.24 2.35 17.68
N ALA A 454 -2.71 2.94 18.78
CA ALA A 454 -1.88 3.78 19.63
C ALA A 454 -0.70 2.99 20.24
N VAL A 455 -0.95 1.79 20.77
CA VAL A 455 0.09 0.92 21.33
C VAL A 455 1.10 0.51 20.26
N ASN A 456 0.65 0.21 19.04
CA ASN A 456 1.56 -0.09 17.93
C ASN A 456 2.43 1.11 17.53
N GLY A 457 1.88 2.33 17.51
CA GLY A 457 2.65 3.54 17.26
C GLY A 457 3.75 3.76 18.29
N VAL A 458 3.40 3.59 19.58
CA VAL A 458 4.38 3.65 20.68
C VAL A 458 5.44 2.55 20.55
N ALA A 459 5.04 1.33 20.18
CA ALA A 459 5.97 0.22 19.98
C ALA A 459 7.01 0.52 18.89
N VAL A 460 6.61 1.14 17.76
CA VAL A 460 7.53 1.57 16.71
C VAL A 460 8.53 2.62 17.21
N VAL A 461 8.09 3.57 18.02
CA VAL A 461 8.97 4.60 18.61
C VAL A 461 9.96 3.96 19.60
N ILE A 462 9.50 3.04 20.44
CA ILE A 462 10.35 2.30 21.39
C ILE A 462 11.38 1.45 20.63
N GLU A 463 10.96 0.73 19.60
CA GLU A 463 11.83 -0.08 18.74
C GLU A 463 12.93 0.76 18.10
N GLU A 464 12.59 1.93 17.55
CA GLU A 464 13.57 2.86 16.97
C GLU A 464 14.55 3.39 18.05
N GLY A 465 14.04 3.69 19.26
CA GLY A 465 14.88 4.05 20.41
C GLY A 465 15.86 2.94 20.78
N ALA A 466 15.39 1.70 20.87
CA ALA A 466 16.22 0.52 21.15
C ALA A 466 17.28 0.31 20.06
N LYS A 467 16.90 0.43 18.78
CA LYS A 467 17.83 0.38 17.63
C LYS A 467 18.93 1.42 17.79
N ARG A 468 18.60 2.67 18.07
CA ARG A 468 19.59 3.75 18.27
C ARG A 468 20.53 3.48 19.45
N VAL A 469 20.02 2.93 20.56
CA VAL A 469 20.84 2.56 21.73
C VAL A 469 21.82 1.44 21.37
N VAL A 470 21.35 0.39 20.70
CA VAL A 470 22.18 -0.73 20.26
C VAL A 470 23.27 -0.27 19.29
N MET A 471 22.92 0.54 18.29
CA MET A 471 23.87 1.09 17.32
C MET A 471 24.95 1.96 18.00
N ARG A 472 24.56 2.80 18.97
CA ARG A 472 25.52 3.59 19.77
C ARG A 472 26.44 2.72 20.61
N ALA A 473 25.92 1.66 21.24
CA ALA A 473 26.71 0.73 22.03
C ALA A 473 27.77 0.02 21.16
N ARG A 474 27.39 -0.45 19.97
CA ARG A 474 28.34 -1.09 19.04
C ARG A 474 29.41 -0.17 18.50
N LYS A 475 29.03 1.07 18.19
CA LYS A 475 30.00 2.09 17.77
C LYS A 475 31.07 2.32 18.85
N ARG A 476 30.72 2.18 20.14
CA ARG A 476 31.67 2.28 21.26
C ARG A 476 32.56 1.05 21.43
N THR A 477 32.10 -0.15 21.07
CA THR A 477 32.87 -1.39 21.21
C THR A 477 33.85 -1.64 20.06
N GLY A 478 33.82 -0.83 18.99
CA GLY A 478 34.76 -0.94 17.87
C GLY A 478 34.59 -2.21 17.02
N ASP A 479 33.46 -2.90 17.15
CA ASP A 479 33.15 -4.12 16.39
C ASP A 479 32.80 -3.70 14.95
N GLY A 480 33.64 -4.10 13.99
CA GLY A 480 33.83 -3.47 12.67
C GLY A 480 32.67 -3.57 11.68
N SER A 481 31.46 -3.99 12.09
CA SER A 481 30.24 -3.80 11.30
C SER A 481 29.18 -3.10 12.16
N LEU A 482 28.87 -1.85 11.80
CA LEU A 482 27.81 -1.09 12.46
C LEU A 482 26.44 -1.76 12.25
N GLU A 483 26.24 -2.38 11.09
CA GLU A 483 25.04 -3.17 10.77
C GLU A 483 25.33 -4.67 10.86
N ARG A 484 24.51 -5.39 11.62
CA ARG A 484 24.39 -6.85 11.58
C ARG A 484 23.15 -7.22 10.78
N TRP A 485 23.07 -8.48 10.37
CA TRP A 485 21.98 -8.99 9.52
C TRP A 485 20.56 -8.78 10.08
N TYR A 486 20.43 -8.54 11.38
CA TYR A 486 19.16 -8.25 12.05
C TYR A 486 18.89 -6.74 12.28
N ASP A 487 19.85 -5.85 11.97
CA ASP A 487 19.62 -4.40 12.00
C ASP A 487 19.18 -3.84 10.63
N GLY A 488 19.38 -4.64 9.58
CA GLY A 488 18.97 -4.39 8.20
C GLY A 488 17.45 -4.50 8.03
N GLY A 489 16.72 -3.53 8.57
CA GLY A 489 15.31 -3.29 8.27
C GLY A 489 15.09 -2.24 7.17
N GLU A 490 16.15 -1.54 6.74
CA GLU A 490 16.12 -0.67 5.56
C GLU A 490 16.63 -1.47 4.36
N LEU A 491 15.73 -1.79 3.44
CA LEU A 491 16.13 -1.92 2.05
C LEU A 491 16.82 -0.61 1.68
N VAL A 492 18.14 -0.66 1.50
CA VAL A 492 18.97 0.45 1.03
C VAL A 492 18.27 1.10 -0.16
N VAL A 493 17.69 2.28 0.07
CA VAL A 493 17.37 3.20 -1.01
C VAL A 493 18.70 3.73 -1.48
N GLU A 494 19.26 3.14 -2.54
CA GLU A 494 20.39 3.73 -3.24
C GLU A 494 19.98 5.14 -3.67
N HIS A 495 20.46 6.14 -2.93
CA HIS A 495 20.62 7.48 -3.47
C HIS A 495 21.75 7.41 -4.50
N GLY A 496 21.40 7.01 -5.73
CA GLY A 496 22.28 7.20 -6.87
C GLY A 496 22.58 8.69 -7.06
N PRO A 497 23.77 9.06 -7.56
CA PRO A 497 24.13 10.45 -7.76
C PRO A 497 23.10 11.10 -8.69
N LEU A 498 22.53 12.22 -8.24
CA LEU A 498 21.72 13.11 -9.04
C LEU A 498 22.60 13.65 -10.17
N HIS A 499 22.60 12.97 -11.32
CA HIS A 499 22.93 13.64 -12.57
C HIS A 499 21.70 14.42 -13.02
N GLU A 500 21.91 15.74 -13.15
CA GLU A 500 21.02 16.70 -13.77
C GLU A 500 20.30 16.11 -14.99
N VAL A 501 18.98 16.07 -14.91
CA VAL A 501 18.15 16.28 -16.09
C VAL A 501 17.33 17.53 -15.79
N VAL A 502 17.87 18.65 -16.26
CA VAL A 502 17.17 19.91 -16.46
C VAL A 502 15.91 19.63 -17.29
N ALA A 503 14.72 19.88 -16.71
CA ALA A 503 13.59 20.55 -17.35
C ALA A 503 12.33 20.56 -16.45
N GLY A 504 11.91 21.76 -16.05
CA GLY A 504 10.53 22.07 -15.66
C GLY A 504 10.33 22.33 -14.16
N GLY A 505 10.64 23.54 -13.72
CA GLY A 505 10.58 24.00 -12.34
C GLY A 505 9.28 23.69 -11.58
N ALA A 506 9.47 23.13 -10.40
CA ALA A 506 8.67 23.42 -9.22
C ALA A 506 9.70 23.68 -8.11
N GLU A 507 10.10 24.93 -8.03
CA GLU A 507 10.86 25.50 -6.93
C GLU A 507 10.01 25.31 -5.68
N TRP A 508 10.48 24.49 -4.74
CA TRP A 508 9.87 24.38 -3.42
C TRP A 508 10.19 25.68 -2.70
N LEU A 509 9.26 26.63 -2.76
CA LEU A 509 9.31 27.82 -1.92
C LEU A 509 9.28 27.36 -0.47
N ASP A 510 10.40 27.61 0.22
CA ASP A 510 10.50 27.72 1.66
C ASP A 510 9.45 28.75 2.13
N VAL A 511 8.30 28.25 2.56
CA VAL A 511 7.28 29.05 3.26
C VAL A 511 7.68 29.10 4.72
N ASP A 512 8.69 29.91 5.06
CA ASP A 512 8.94 30.28 6.46
C ASP A 512 9.56 31.69 6.67
N ASP A 513 9.94 32.45 5.64
CA ASP A 513 10.58 33.78 5.84
C ASP A 513 9.72 35.03 5.53
N ASP A 514 8.50 34.91 4.98
CA ASP A 514 7.75 36.08 4.49
C ASP A 514 6.66 36.63 5.44
N TRP A 515 6.68 36.27 6.73
CA TRP A 515 5.71 36.79 7.72
C TRP A 515 6.26 37.93 8.62
N LYS A 516 7.43 38.52 8.31
CA LYS A 516 8.05 39.50 9.24
C LYS A 516 8.68 40.78 8.69
N GLN A 517 8.44 41.19 7.46
CA GLN A 517 8.88 42.53 7.01
C GLN A 517 7.80 43.23 6.20
N GLY A 518 7.18 44.25 6.81
CA GLY A 518 6.16 45.07 6.15
C GLY A 518 5.67 46.21 7.03
N GLU A 519 6.57 46.95 7.70
CA GLU A 519 6.23 48.26 8.27
C GLU A 519 7.49 49.09 8.49
N SER A 520 7.91 49.83 7.46
CA SER A 520 8.59 51.15 7.50
C SER A 520 9.33 51.38 6.18
N ASP A 521 8.84 52.30 5.35
CA ASP A 521 9.61 53.47 4.92
C ASP A 521 8.97 54.16 3.71
N SER A 522 8.70 55.45 3.91
CA SER A 522 8.36 56.47 2.92
C SER A 522 9.52 56.75 1.95
N PRO A 523 9.21 57.29 0.77
CA PRO A 523 9.97 58.46 0.30
C PRO A 523 9.02 59.53 -0.29
N GLU A 524 9.06 60.76 0.23
CA GLU A 524 9.86 61.89 -0.28
C GLU A 524 9.44 62.39 -1.67
N GLU A 525 8.74 63.52 -1.63
CA GLU A 525 8.48 64.44 -2.74
C GLU A 525 9.79 65.13 -3.15
N HIS A 526 10.04 65.24 -4.45
CA HIS A 526 10.73 66.39 -5.00
C HIS A 526 10.28 66.71 -6.43
N GLU A 527 10.26 68.00 -6.66
CA GLU A 527 9.60 68.84 -7.64
C GLU A 527 10.52 69.18 -8.83
N GLU A 528 9.91 69.43 -10.00
CA GLU A 528 10.33 70.24 -11.17
C GLU A 528 9.97 69.50 -12.49
N ALA A 529 9.61 70.12 -13.62
CA ALA A 529 8.97 71.37 -14.05
C ALA A 529 9.07 71.40 -15.60
N ALA A 530 8.26 72.24 -16.26
CA ALA A 530 8.26 72.64 -17.69
C ALA A 530 7.63 71.65 -18.68
N GLU A 531 6.45 71.92 -19.27
CA GLU A 531 6.11 72.87 -20.37
C GLU A 531 5.45 71.99 -21.46
N GLY A 532 4.40 72.35 -22.20
CA GLY A 532 3.56 73.54 -22.29
C GLY A 532 2.36 73.19 -23.17
N SER A 533 1.19 73.69 -22.79
CA SER A 533 -0.07 73.60 -23.54
C SER A 533 -0.17 74.77 -24.51
N ASN A 534 -0.64 74.51 -25.74
CA ASN A 534 -1.17 75.56 -26.61
C ASN A 534 -2.59 75.16 -27.03
N GLU A 535 -3.55 75.96 -26.60
CA GLU A 535 -4.92 76.01 -27.11
C GLU A 535 -4.92 76.67 -28.50
N ASP A 536 -5.84 76.26 -29.37
CA ASP A 536 -6.65 77.21 -30.14
C ASP A 536 -7.88 76.48 -30.70
N LEU A 537 -9.05 77.07 -30.42
CA LEU A 537 -10.38 76.79 -30.98
C LEU A 537 -10.40 76.99 -32.52
N PRO A 538 -11.41 76.52 -33.30
CA PRO A 538 -12.80 76.23 -32.93
C PRO A 538 -13.33 74.81 -33.24
#